data_AF-A0A7S1H7H1-F1
#
_entry.id   AF-A0A7S1H7H1-F1
#
_cell.length_a   1.000
_cell.length_b   1.000
_cell.length_c   1.000
_cell.angle_alpha   90.00
_cell.angle_beta   90.00
_cell.angle_gamma   90.00
#
_symmetry.space_group_name_H-M   'P 1'
#
loop_
_entity.id
_entity.type
_entity.pdbx_description
1 polymer ?
#
loop_
_entity_poly.entity_id
_entity_poly.type
_entity_poly.pdbx_seq_one_letter_code
_entity_poly.pdbx_strand_id
1 'polypeptide(L)'
;GIVHLLQSEGKGCDYLVLWLDCDREGENICFEVISCVMPNALGRPELRTPGPNQKIFRAKFSAVTPSDIQKAMQTLSFPNEHESLSVEARQELDLKVGVAFSRFQTRYFQGKYSDLDARIVSYGPCQTPTLGFCVERHVLIQTFTPESFWKVTPEVKKRE
;
A
#
# COMPACT_ATOMS: atom_id res chain seq x y z
N GLY A 1 13.39 10.85 -17.10
CA GLY A 1 12.65 10.12 -16.05
C GLY A 1 11.25 10.68 -15.93
N ILE A 2 10.32 9.93 -15.32
CA ILE A 2 8.89 10.29 -15.25
C ILE A 2 8.64 11.70 -14.67
N VAL A 3 9.41 12.10 -13.65
CA VAL A 3 9.33 13.44 -13.05
C VAL A 3 9.57 14.55 -14.07
N HIS A 4 10.63 14.44 -14.88
CA HIS A 4 10.94 15.42 -15.92
C HIS A 4 9.86 15.45 -17.01
N LEU A 5 9.28 14.30 -17.35
CA LEU A 5 8.18 14.23 -18.31
C LEU A 5 6.96 15.01 -17.76
N LEU A 6 6.55 14.75 -16.53
CA LEU A 6 5.43 15.46 -15.89
C LEU A 6 5.67 16.97 -15.79
N GLN A 7 6.91 17.37 -15.45
CA GLN A 7 7.30 18.78 -15.41
C GLN A 7 7.24 19.47 -16.78
N SER A 8 7.64 18.76 -17.83
CA SER A 8 7.63 19.26 -19.20
C SER A 8 6.21 19.36 -19.75
N GLU A 9 5.43 18.29 -19.62
CA GLU A 9 4.05 18.22 -20.14
C GLU A 9 3.10 19.12 -19.36
N GLY A 10 3.34 19.34 -18.07
CA GLY A 10 2.56 20.29 -17.28
C GLY A 10 2.81 21.75 -17.66
N LYS A 11 3.93 22.07 -18.33
CA LYS A 11 4.29 23.46 -18.62
C LYS A 11 3.27 24.10 -19.57
N GLY A 12 2.63 25.16 -19.10
CA GLY A 12 1.61 25.87 -19.87
C GLY A 12 0.20 25.27 -19.75
N CYS A 13 0.00 24.22 -18.94
CA CYS A 13 -1.34 23.75 -18.60
C CYS A 13 -1.97 24.61 -17.49
N ASP A 14 -3.22 25.00 -17.70
CA ASP A 14 -4.00 25.75 -16.70
C ASP A 14 -4.63 24.87 -15.62
N TYR A 15 -4.93 23.62 -15.96
CA TYR A 15 -5.64 22.67 -15.11
C TYR A 15 -4.94 21.30 -15.09
N LEU A 16 -5.02 20.63 -13.94
CA LEU A 16 -4.54 19.26 -13.73
C LEU A 16 -5.70 18.39 -13.24
N VAL A 17 -6.02 17.31 -13.96
CA VAL A 17 -7.02 16.33 -13.55
C VAL A 17 -6.33 15.00 -13.26
N LEU A 18 -6.49 14.51 -12.03
CA LEU A 18 -5.82 13.32 -11.51
C LEU A 18 -6.71 12.09 -11.72
N TRP A 19 -6.20 11.14 -12.51
CA TRP A 19 -6.88 9.91 -12.92
C TRP A 19 -6.23 8.64 -12.35
N LEU A 20 -5.53 8.75 -11.23
CA LEU A 20 -4.90 7.61 -10.56
C LEU A 20 -5.96 6.67 -9.95
N ASP A 21 -5.56 5.45 -9.59
CA ASP A 21 -6.47 4.49 -8.98
C ASP A 21 -7.07 5.04 -7.67
N CYS A 22 -8.31 4.65 -7.37
CA CYS A 22 -9.10 5.24 -6.29
C CYS A 22 -8.91 4.51 -4.95
N ASP A 23 -7.66 4.42 -4.50
CA ASP A 23 -7.28 3.94 -3.17
C ASP A 23 -6.29 4.90 -2.48
N ARG A 24 -5.84 4.57 -1.27
CA ARG A 24 -4.94 5.43 -0.49
C ARG A 24 -3.58 5.63 -1.16
N GLU A 25 -3.04 4.60 -1.81
CA GLU A 25 -1.76 4.70 -2.52
C GLU A 25 -1.91 5.59 -3.76
N GLY A 26 -3.01 5.44 -4.50
CA GLY A 26 -3.35 6.32 -5.61
C GLY A 26 -3.54 7.78 -5.19
N GLU A 27 -4.14 8.04 -4.02
CA GLU A 27 -4.17 9.39 -3.43
C GLU A 27 -2.77 9.88 -3.06
N ASN A 28 -1.89 9.05 -2.50
CA ASN A 28 -0.52 9.47 -2.21
C ASN A 28 0.26 9.86 -3.47
N ILE A 29 0.17 9.04 -4.52
CA ILE A 29 0.80 9.33 -5.82
C ILE A 29 0.18 10.59 -6.47
N CYS A 30 -1.11 10.88 -6.25
CA CYS A 30 -1.70 12.15 -6.70
C CYS A 30 -0.89 13.35 -6.17
N PHE A 31 -0.52 13.34 -4.87
CA PHE A 31 0.27 14.42 -4.27
C PHE A 31 1.72 14.45 -4.77
N GLU A 32 2.32 13.31 -5.09
CA GLU A 32 3.61 13.26 -5.77
C GLU A 32 3.54 13.93 -7.17
N VAL A 33 2.52 13.60 -7.96
CA VAL A 33 2.30 14.20 -9.29
C VAL A 33 2.07 15.71 -9.17
N ILE A 34 1.24 16.14 -8.22
CA ILE A 34 1.02 17.57 -7.92
C ILE A 34 2.38 18.24 -7.64
N SER A 35 3.21 17.66 -6.77
CA SER A 35 4.52 18.23 -6.42
C SER A 35 5.46 18.35 -7.62
N CYS A 36 5.36 17.45 -8.59
CA CYS A 36 6.16 17.49 -9.81
C CYS A 36 5.69 18.60 -10.77
N VAL A 37 4.37 18.81 -10.91
CA VAL A 37 3.78 19.72 -11.90
C VAL A 37 3.70 21.16 -11.39
N MET A 38 3.46 21.36 -10.09
CA MET A 38 3.27 22.68 -9.47
C MET A 38 4.37 23.72 -9.77
N PRO A 39 5.67 23.41 -9.72
CA PRO A 39 6.73 24.43 -9.86
C PRO A 39 6.73 25.17 -11.20
N ASN A 40 6.18 24.56 -12.27
CA ASN A 40 6.35 25.04 -13.65
C ASN A 40 5.04 25.39 -14.37
N ALA A 41 3.88 25.10 -13.78
CA ALA A 41 2.61 25.08 -14.49
C ALA A 41 1.53 25.97 -13.87
N LEU A 42 1.32 25.91 -12.55
CA LEU A 42 0.02 26.30 -11.97
C LEU A 42 0.05 27.58 -11.10
N GLY A 43 1.22 28.21 -10.90
CA GLY A 43 1.41 29.20 -9.83
C GLY A 43 1.43 28.50 -8.46
N ARG A 44 1.13 29.19 -7.36
CA ARG A 44 0.82 28.54 -6.07
C ARG A 44 -0.71 28.37 -5.97
N PRO A 45 -1.33 27.34 -6.55
CA PRO A 45 -2.76 27.10 -6.36
C PRO A 45 -3.03 26.75 -4.90
N GLU A 46 -4.17 27.20 -4.40
CA GLU A 46 -4.68 26.71 -3.12
C GLU A 46 -5.06 25.23 -3.29
N LEU A 47 -4.31 24.35 -2.64
CA LEU A 47 -4.51 22.90 -2.68
C LEU A 47 -5.62 22.42 -1.73
N ARG A 48 -6.03 23.28 -0.79
CA ARG A 48 -6.78 22.87 0.41
C ARG A 48 -8.19 23.43 0.49
N THR A 49 -8.53 24.39 -0.37
CA THR A 49 -9.79 25.14 -0.29
C THR A 49 -10.40 25.31 -1.67
N PRO A 50 -11.68 24.91 -1.87
CA PRO A 50 -12.41 25.26 -3.08
C PRO A 50 -12.47 26.79 -3.17
N GLY A 51 -11.79 27.33 -4.17
CA GLY A 51 -11.69 28.77 -4.37
C GLY A 51 -11.74 29.13 -5.84
N PRO A 52 -11.88 30.42 -6.18
CA PRO A 52 -11.93 30.89 -7.56
C PRO A 52 -10.66 30.57 -8.37
N ASN A 53 -9.55 30.22 -7.71
CA ASN A 53 -8.28 29.82 -8.32
C ASN A 53 -8.02 28.31 -8.29
N GLN A 54 -9.07 27.50 -8.18
CA GLN A 54 -8.94 26.03 -8.21
C GLN A 54 -8.44 25.55 -9.56
N LYS A 55 -7.31 24.84 -9.57
CA LYS A 55 -6.71 24.30 -10.80
C LYS A 55 -6.48 22.79 -10.80
N ILE A 56 -6.63 22.13 -9.65
CA ILE A 56 -6.32 20.71 -9.48
C ILE A 56 -7.61 19.95 -9.17
N PHE A 57 -7.88 18.89 -9.90
CA PHE A 57 -9.09 18.10 -9.78
C PHE A 57 -8.75 16.62 -9.65
N ARG A 58 -9.64 15.88 -9.00
CA ARG A 58 -9.54 14.44 -8.80
C ARG A 58 -10.75 13.74 -9.42
N ALA A 59 -10.52 12.95 -10.46
CA ALA A 59 -11.53 12.07 -11.03
C ALA A 59 -11.64 10.81 -10.17
N LYS A 60 -12.85 10.43 -9.75
CA LYS A 60 -13.10 9.22 -8.96
C LYS A 60 -13.90 8.22 -9.79
N PHE A 61 -13.33 7.03 -9.98
CA PHE A 61 -13.91 5.94 -10.77
C PHE A 61 -13.58 4.60 -10.08
N SER A 62 -14.42 3.60 -10.32
CA SER A 62 -14.25 2.25 -9.77
C SER A 62 -14.00 1.21 -10.86
N ALA A 63 -14.24 1.55 -12.12
CA ALA A 63 -13.96 0.70 -13.27
C ALA A 63 -13.56 1.52 -14.51
N VAL A 64 -12.72 0.95 -15.37
CA VAL A 64 -12.34 1.55 -16.64
C VAL A 64 -13.42 1.24 -17.69
N THR A 65 -14.65 1.72 -17.46
CA THR A 65 -15.78 1.59 -18.38
C THR A 65 -16.23 2.96 -18.88
N PRO A 66 -16.76 3.08 -20.11
CA PRO A 66 -17.14 4.38 -20.67
C PRO A 66 -18.10 5.18 -19.79
N SER A 67 -19.09 4.53 -19.19
CA SER A 67 -20.07 5.17 -18.30
C SER A 67 -19.42 5.72 -17.02
N ASP A 68 -18.51 4.96 -16.41
CA ASP A 68 -17.88 5.34 -15.15
C ASP A 68 -16.87 6.47 -15.36
N ILE A 69 -16.11 6.44 -16.45
CA ILE A 69 -15.17 7.51 -16.83
C ILE A 69 -15.92 8.81 -17.19
N GLN A 70 -17.02 8.72 -17.94
CA GLN A 70 -17.85 9.90 -18.25
C GLN A 70 -18.43 10.52 -16.98
N LYS A 71 -18.97 9.68 -16.07
CA LYS A 71 -19.47 10.13 -14.78
C LYS A 71 -18.38 10.81 -13.95
N ALA A 72 -17.20 10.20 -13.85
CA ALA A 72 -16.06 10.75 -13.11
C ALA A 72 -15.65 12.14 -13.63
N MET A 73 -15.65 12.34 -14.95
CA MET A 73 -15.34 13.62 -15.58
C MET A 73 -16.42 14.70 -15.32
N GLN A 74 -17.69 14.29 -15.20
CA GLN A 74 -18.80 15.21 -14.89
C GLN A 74 -18.85 15.60 -13.41
N THR A 75 -18.32 14.75 -12.52
CA THR A 75 -18.35 14.93 -11.07
C THR A 75 -16.94 14.99 -10.47
N LEU A 76 -16.08 15.84 -11.04
CA LEU A 76 -14.71 16.02 -10.54
C LEU A 76 -14.73 16.52 -9.09
N SER A 77 -13.82 15.97 -8.29
CA SER A 77 -13.65 16.26 -6.86
C SER A 77 -12.25 16.81 -6.58
N PHE A 78 -11.82 16.78 -5.31
CA PHE A 78 -10.49 17.21 -4.87
C PHE A 78 -9.68 16.01 -4.35
N PRO A 79 -8.34 16.03 -4.52
CA PRO A 79 -7.49 15.00 -3.93
C PRO A 79 -7.56 15.06 -2.39
N ASN A 80 -7.53 13.90 -1.75
CA ASN A 80 -7.68 13.78 -0.29
C ASN A 80 -6.32 13.72 0.41
N GLU A 81 -5.87 14.85 0.95
CA GLU A 81 -4.57 14.94 1.64
C GLU A 81 -4.47 14.04 2.86
N HIS A 82 -5.56 13.80 3.58
CA HIS A 82 -5.54 12.94 4.77
C HIS A 82 -5.27 11.47 4.43
N GLU A 83 -5.77 11.00 3.28
CA GLU A 83 -5.46 9.65 2.80
C GLU A 83 -3.99 9.53 2.39
N SER A 84 -3.47 10.52 1.68
CA SER A 84 -2.03 10.59 1.34
C SER A 84 -1.15 10.61 2.59
N LEU A 85 -1.44 11.47 3.57
CA LEU A 85 -0.70 11.55 4.83
C LEU A 85 -0.76 10.24 5.63
N SER A 86 -1.84 9.47 5.52
CA SER A 86 -1.92 8.15 6.15
C SER A 86 -0.95 7.14 5.54
N VAL A 87 -0.70 7.23 4.22
CA VAL A 87 0.29 6.41 3.52
C VAL A 87 1.70 6.83 3.92
N GLU A 88 2.00 8.13 3.90
CA GLU A 88 3.29 8.68 4.35
C GLU A 88 3.63 8.23 5.78
N ALA A 89 2.68 8.36 6.70
CA ALA A 89 2.86 7.93 8.09
C ALA A 89 3.17 6.43 8.18
N ARG A 90 2.45 5.59 7.41
CA ARG A 90 2.70 4.14 7.37
C ARG A 90 4.10 3.85 6.79
N GLN A 91 4.47 4.46 5.67
CA GLN A 91 5.78 4.28 5.05
C GLN A 91 6.92 4.70 5.99
N GLU A 92 6.78 5.83 6.69
CA GLU A 92 7.76 6.30 7.66
C GLU A 92 7.91 5.35 8.85
N LEU A 93 6.79 4.87 9.41
CA LEU A 93 6.79 3.89 10.49
C LEU A 93 7.45 2.58 10.06
N ASP A 94 7.02 2.02 8.92
CA ASP A 94 7.57 0.78 8.38
C ASP A 94 9.08 0.89 8.12
N LEU A 95 9.53 2.03 7.55
CA LEU A 95 10.95 2.29 7.30
C LEU A 95 11.74 2.42 8.61
N LYS A 96 11.31 3.29 9.52
CA LYS A 96 12.06 3.56 10.76
C LYS A 96 12.16 2.32 11.63
N VAL A 97 11.04 1.66 11.88
CA VAL A 97 10.97 0.44 12.69
C VAL A 97 11.73 -0.68 11.99
N GLY A 98 11.45 -0.92 10.71
CA GLY A 98 12.08 -2.00 9.94
C GLY A 98 13.60 -1.85 9.88
N VAL A 99 14.11 -0.66 9.56
CA VAL A 99 15.55 -0.39 9.50
C VAL A 99 16.21 -0.49 10.88
N ALA A 100 15.59 0.06 11.93
CA ALA A 100 16.17 0.04 13.28
C ALA A 100 16.37 -1.41 13.78
N PHE A 101 15.32 -2.23 13.75
CA PHE A 101 15.39 -3.61 14.24
C PHE A 101 16.18 -4.53 13.31
N SER A 102 16.07 -4.37 11.99
CA SER A 102 16.87 -5.17 11.06
C SER A 102 18.36 -4.89 11.22
N ARG A 103 18.78 -3.62 11.22
CA ARG A 103 20.20 -3.27 11.38
C ARG A 103 20.76 -3.66 12.73
N PHE A 104 19.98 -3.54 13.80
CA PHE A 104 20.37 -4.01 15.12
C PHE A 104 20.68 -5.52 15.09
N GLN A 105 19.75 -6.33 14.59
CA GLN A 105 19.92 -7.79 14.52
C GLN A 105 21.07 -8.19 13.59
N THR A 106 21.15 -7.62 12.39
CA THR A 106 22.25 -7.90 11.45
C THR A 106 23.60 -7.63 12.08
N ARG A 107 23.79 -6.49 12.76
CA ARG A 107 25.06 -6.17 13.43
C ARG A 107 25.32 -7.05 14.65
N TYR A 108 24.29 -7.34 15.43
CA TYR A 108 24.41 -8.16 16.63
C TYR A 108 24.82 -9.61 16.32
N PHE A 109 24.31 -10.17 15.21
CA PHE A 109 24.60 -11.54 14.80
C PHE A 109 25.78 -11.68 13.84
N GLN A 110 26.33 -10.56 13.35
CA GLN A 110 27.48 -10.58 12.43
C GLN A 110 28.68 -11.28 13.07
N GLY A 111 29.13 -12.39 12.46
CA GLY A 111 30.28 -13.18 12.94
C GLY A 111 30.03 -13.98 14.21
N LYS A 112 28.80 -14.01 14.75
CA LYS A 112 28.46 -14.73 15.98
C LYS A 112 28.22 -16.23 15.75
N TYR A 113 27.73 -16.59 14.58
CA TYR A 113 27.49 -17.97 14.18
C TYR A 113 28.14 -18.21 12.81
N SER A 114 28.96 -19.26 12.68
CA SER A 114 29.68 -19.57 11.44
C SER A 114 28.74 -19.85 10.27
N ASP A 115 27.56 -20.39 10.57
CA ASP A 115 26.62 -20.91 9.57
C ASP A 115 25.45 -19.95 9.30
N LEU A 116 25.50 -18.72 9.85
CA LEU A 116 24.46 -17.71 9.67
C LEU A 116 25.01 -16.49 8.90
N ASP A 117 24.42 -16.22 7.73
CA ASP A 117 24.56 -14.91 7.11
C ASP A 117 23.61 -13.90 7.78
N ALA A 118 24.12 -13.08 8.69
CA ALA A 118 23.32 -12.12 9.45
C ALA A 118 22.57 -11.09 8.55
N ARG A 119 22.92 -10.95 7.27
CA ARG A 119 22.22 -10.08 6.31
C ARG A 119 20.81 -10.56 5.97
N ILE A 120 20.52 -11.84 6.20
CA ILE A 120 19.18 -12.41 5.93
C ILE A 120 18.18 -12.11 7.05
N VAL A 121 18.64 -11.63 8.21
CA VAL A 121 17.78 -11.35 9.36
C VAL A 121 17.15 -9.98 9.21
N SER A 122 15.85 -9.94 8.92
CA SER A 122 15.06 -8.72 8.84
C SER A 122 13.92 -8.71 9.86
N TYR A 123 13.47 -7.50 10.20
CA TYR A 123 12.28 -7.26 10.99
C TYR A 123 11.35 -6.33 10.22
N GLY A 124 10.06 -6.63 10.25
CA GLY A 124 9.02 -5.75 9.74
C GLY A 124 7.81 -5.81 10.67
N PRO A 125 7.21 -4.66 11.02
CA PRO A 125 6.10 -4.61 11.99
C PRO A 125 4.90 -5.47 11.58
N CYS A 126 4.67 -5.66 10.27
CA CYS A 126 3.66 -6.59 9.74
C CYS A 126 4.26 -7.96 9.35
N GLN A 127 5.45 -8.00 8.73
CA GLN A 127 6.09 -9.24 8.29
C GLN A 127 6.33 -10.23 9.45
N THR A 128 6.81 -9.74 10.59
CA THR A 128 7.17 -10.57 11.75
C THR A 128 5.96 -11.28 12.37
N PRO A 129 4.83 -10.60 12.70
CA PRO A 129 3.64 -11.32 13.18
C PRO A 129 3.03 -12.25 12.12
N THR A 130 3.11 -11.91 10.82
CA THR A 130 2.67 -12.82 9.75
C THR A 130 3.46 -14.13 9.76
N LEU A 131 4.78 -14.08 9.86
CA LEU A 131 5.61 -15.28 10.03
C LEU A 131 5.28 -16.02 11.33
N GLY A 132 4.96 -15.27 12.40
CA GLY A 132 4.51 -15.80 13.68
C GLY A 132 3.37 -16.80 13.54
N PHE A 133 2.33 -16.50 12.75
CA PHE A 133 1.23 -17.44 12.51
C PHE A 133 1.67 -18.74 11.82
N CYS A 134 2.60 -18.67 10.87
CA CYS A 134 3.13 -19.86 10.21
C CYS A 134 3.92 -20.74 11.20
N VAL A 135 4.76 -20.12 12.04
CA VAL A 135 5.55 -20.80 13.05
C VAL A 135 4.66 -21.39 14.14
N GLU A 136 3.66 -20.65 14.61
CA GLU A 136 2.68 -21.14 15.58
C GLU A 136 1.96 -22.39 15.07
N ARG A 137 1.46 -22.37 13.83
CA ARG A 137 0.85 -23.54 13.21
C ARG A 137 1.83 -24.71 13.11
N HIS A 138 3.08 -24.45 12.73
CA HIS A 138 4.10 -25.49 12.64
C HIS A 138 4.31 -26.15 14.00
N VAL A 139 4.48 -25.36 15.07
CA VAL A 139 4.64 -25.88 16.44
C VAL A 139 3.44 -26.72 16.84
N LEU A 140 2.21 -26.24 16.63
CA LEU A 140 0.98 -27.00 16.96
C LEU A 140 0.94 -28.37 16.28
N ILE A 141 1.37 -28.47 15.02
CA ILE A 141 1.44 -29.74 14.29
C ILE A 141 2.51 -30.66 14.90
N GLN A 142 3.70 -30.12 15.19
CA GLN A 142 4.82 -30.90 15.75
C GLN A 142 4.50 -31.43 17.15
N THR A 143 3.75 -30.66 17.95
CA THR A 143 3.39 -31.03 19.32
C THR A 143 2.05 -31.75 19.42
N PHE A 144 1.34 -31.94 18.30
CA PHE A 144 0.05 -32.61 18.31
C PHE A 144 0.21 -34.08 18.72
N THR A 145 -0.53 -34.49 19.76
CA THR A 145 -0.60 -35.88 20.20
C THR A 145 -1.94 -36.45 19.74
N PRO A 146 -1.98 -37.40 18.78
CA PRO A 146 -3.23 -37.98 18.31
C PRO A 146 -3.95 -38.76 19.42
N GLU A 147 -5.26 -38.57 19.51
CA GLU A 147 -6.12 -39.29 20.44
C GLU A 147 -7.06 -40.25 19.70
N SER A 148 -7.09 -41.50 20.16
CA SER A 148 -8.02 -42.50 19.62
C SER A 148 -9.45 -42.15 20.00
N PHE A 149 -10.37 -42.21 19.03
CA PHE A 149 -11.80 -42.01 19.25
C PHE A 149 -12.62 -43.05 18.46
N TRP A 150 -13.88 -43.21 18.83
CA TRP A 150 -14.82 -44.11 18.16
C TRP A 150 -15.88 -43.31 17.39
N LYS A 151 -16.21 -43.77 16.18
CA LYS A 151 -17.29 -43.23 15.36
C LYS A 151 -18.13 -44.38 14.78
N VAL A 152 -19.44 -44.32 14.95
CA VAL A 152 -20.37 -45.25 14.28
C VAL A 152 -20.57 -44.80 12.83
N THR A 153 -20.30 -45.68 11.87
CA THR A 153 -20.50 -45.42 10.43
C THR A 153 -21.41 -46.48 9.85
N PRO A 154 -22.73 -46.22 9.72
CA PRO A 154 -23.66 -47.20 9.16
C PRO A 154 -23.57 -47.24 7.63
N GLU A 155 -23.62 -48.44 7.06
CA GLU A 155 -23.81 -48.65 5.62
C GLU A 155 -25.21 -49.18 5.35
N VAL A 156 -25.93 -48.56 4.41
CA VAL A 156 -27.28 -49.00 4.00
C VAL A 156 -27.22 -49.44 2.55
N LYS A 157 -27.53 -50.71 2.28
CA LYS A 157 -27.76 -51.20 0.92
C LYS A 157 -29.24 -51.04 0.57
N LYS A 158 -29.52 -50.34 -0.54
CA LYS A 158 -30.87 -50.33 -1.14
C LYS A 158 -31.16 -51.75 -1.68
N ARG A 159 -32.34 -52.28 -1.35
CA ARG A 159 -32.88 -53.48 -2.02
C ARG A 159 -33.39 -53.06 -3.40
N GLU A 160 -32.98 -53.81 -4.43
CA GLU A 160 -33.57 -53.79 -5.77
C GLU A 160 -35.04 -54.23 -5.74
#